data_AF-A0A9E7JRA6-F1
#
_entry.id   AF-A0A9E7JRA6-F1
#
_cell.length_a   1.000
_cell.length_b   1.000
_cell.length_c   1.000
_cell.angle_alpha   90.00
_cell.angle_beta   90.00
_cell.angle_gamma   90.00
#
_symmetry.space_group_name_H-M   'P 1'
#
loop_
_entity.id
_entity.type
_entity.pdbx_description
1 polymer ?
#
loop_
_entity_poly.entity_id
_entity_poly.type
_entity_poly.pdbx_seq_one_letter_code
_entity_poly.pdbx_strand_id
1 'polypeptide(L)'
;MHYEIIPSDRTFVAPLERLKLEYVVCGEQSNLFALIHKIATTQGLKGFWKGNFVNILRTAPFKAINFYAYDTYRKQLLKLSGNEETTNFERFLAGAAAGITATILCIPMDTIRTKMVAPGGEALGGVIRVFRHMVETEGFFSLYKGLVPSLVSMAPSGAVFYGVYDVLKTAYLRSPEGRNRLALMKRQQREEVNAIDQLELGPARTLLYGAIAGACAEATTYPFEVVRRHLQMQVQANKLNAFATFMNIVDKGGAPALYAGMIPSLLQVLPSASISYFVYEFMKIVLKVE
;
A
#
# COMPACT_ATOMS: atom_id res chain seq x y z
N MET A 1 11.25 -8.67 17.98
CA MET A 1 10.37 -7.53 18.27
C MET A 1 10.66 -6.45 17.24
N HIS A 2 9.83 -6.31 16.21
CA HIS A 2 10.02 -5.32 15.13
C HIS A 2 9.28 -4.03 15.53
N TYR A 3 10.05 -3.02 15.94
CA TYR A 3 9.52 -1.76 16.47
C TYR A 3 8.94 -0.86 15.38
N GLU A 4 7.84 -0.22 15.75
CA GLU A 4 6.98 0.66 14.95
C GLU A 4 7.71 1.93 14.47
N ILE A 5 8.02 2.01 13.18
CA ILE A 5 8.51 3.24 12.51
C ILE A 5 7.49 3.72 11.44
N ILE A 6 6.21 3.36 11.61
CA ILE A 6 5.17 3.57 10.59
C ILE A 6 4.41 4.92 10.71
N PRO A 7 4.29 5.61 11.87
CA PRO A 7 3.48 6.83 11.94
C PRO A 7 4.09 8.06 11.23
N SER A 8 5.42 8.15 11.16
CA SER A 8 6.12 9.35 10.68
C SER A 8 6.05 9.49 9.16
N ASP A 9 6.39 8.44 8.40
CA ASP A 9 6.38 8.46 6.93
C ASP A 9 5.00 8.83 6.36
N ARG A 10 3.95 8.19 6.88
CA ARG A 10 2.55 8.43 6.49
C ARG A 10 2.11 9.88 6.67
N THR A 11 2.64 10.57 7.68
CA THR A 11 2.27 11.97 7.97
C THR A 11 2.87 12.94 6.97
N PHE A 12 4.07 12.68 6.47
CA PHE A 12 4.69 13.49 5.42
C PHE A 12 4.14 13.18 4.04
N VAL A 13 3.69 11.95 3.83
CA VAL A 13 3.16 11.48 2.54
C VAL A 13 1.65 11.78 2.40
N ALA A 14 0.97 12.14 3.48
CA ALA A 14 -0.46 12.44 3.50
C ALA A 14 -0.94 13.49 2.47
N PRO A 15 -0.22 14.60 2.21
CA PRO A 15 -0.56 15.54 1.15
C PRO A 15 -0.64 14.90 -0.23
N LEU A 16 0.33 14.02 -0.56
CA LEU A 16 0.41 13.32 -1.84
C LEU A 16 -0.66 12.23 -1.96
N GLU A 17 -0.92 11.48 -0.89
CA GLU A 17 -2.02 10.51 -0.87
C GLU A 17 -3.37 11.19 -1.10
N ARG A 18 -3.58 12.36 -0.50
CA ARG A 18 -4.80 13.14 -0.68
C ARG A 18 -4.92 13.63 -2.12
N LEU A 19 -3.84 14.14 -2.70
CA LEU A 19 -3.82 14.56 -4.10
C LEU A 19 -4.14 13.40 -5.05
N LYS A 20 -3.56 12.21 -4.82
CA LYS A 20 -3.88 10.98 -5.59
C LYS A 20 -5.38 10.65 -5.47
N LEU A 21 -5.94 10.67 -4.25
CA LEU A 21 -7.35 10.40 -4.04
C LEU A 21 -8.25 11.41 -4.75
N GLU A 22 -8.05 12.71 -4.56
CA GLU A 22 -8.89 13.73 -5.21
C GLU A 22 -8.77 13.68 -6.74
N TYR A 23 -7.58 13.40 -7.28
CA TYR A 23 -7.37 13.27 -8.73
C TYR A 23 -8.11 12.07 -9.32
N VAL A 24 -8.04 10.90 -8.66
CA VAL A 24 -8.75 9.67 -9.08
C VAL A 24 -10.27 9.81 -8.90
N VAL A 25 -10.71 10.58 -7.89
CA VAL A 25 -12.12 10.77 -7.52
C VAL A 25 -12.82 11.79 -8.42
N CYS A 26 -12.21 12.94 -8.69
CA CYS A 26 -12.85 14.01 -9.44
C CYS A 26 -12.92 13.73 -10.95
N GLY A 27 -12.11 12.81 -11.49
CA GLY A 27 -12.12 12.48 -12.92
C GLY A 27 -11.85 13.68 -13.85
N GLU A 28 -11.40 14.80 -13.30
CA GLU A 28 -11.35 16.09 -13.98
C GLU A 28 -9.90 16.35 -14.38
N GLN A 29 -9.66 16.41 -15.68
CA GLN A 29 -8.36 16.58 -16.36
C GLN A 29 -7.61 17.89 -16.03
N SER A 30 -7.93 18.56 -14.93
CA SER A 30 -7.23 19.76 -14.52
C SER A 30 -5.81 19.43 -14.05
N ASN A 31 -4.83 20.18 -14.57
CA ASN A 31 -3.41 20.07 -14.21
C ASN A 31 -3.23 19.91 -12.69
N LEU A 32 -2.36 19.00 -12.26
CA LEU A 32 -2.00 18.76 -10.85
C LEU A 32 -1.78 20.08 -10.07
N PHE A 33 -1.18 21.06 -10.75
CA PHE A 33 -0.92 22.39 -10.20
C PHE A 33 -2.19 23.19 -9.88
N ALA A 34 -3.23 23.07 -10.71
CA ALA A 34 -4.52 23.70 -10.47
C ALA A 34 -5.26 23.06 -9.29
N LEU A 35 -5.15 21.73 -9.12
CA LEU A 35 -5.69 21.02 -7.95
C LEU A 35 -4.96 21.44 -6.67
N ILE A 36 -3.62 21.49 -6.69
CA ILE A 36 -2.82 21.98 -5.56
C ILE A 36 -3.22 23.42 -5.20
N HIS A 37 -3.34 24.30 -6.19
CA HIS A 37 -3.74 25.69 -5.99
C HIS A 37 -5.16 25.79 -5.40
N LYS A 38 -6.11 25.00 -5.91
CA LYS A 38 -7.49 24.93 -5.41
C LYS A 38 -7.55 24.48 -3.96
N ILE A 39 -6.82 23.44 -3.58
CA ILE A 39 -6.79 22.93 -2.19
C ILE A 39 -6.15 23.98 -1.27
N ALA A 40 -5.04 24.59 -1.70
CA ALA A 40 -4.34 25.61 -0.92
C ALA A 40 -5.20 26.86 -0.65
N THR A 41 -5.98 27.32 -1.64
CA THR A 41 -6.84 28.50 -1.48
C THR A 41 -8.16 28.20 -0.76
N THR A 42 -8.76 27.03 -0.96
CA THR A 42 -10.08 26.71 -0.35
C THR A 42 -9.99 26.12 1.05
N GLN A 43 -8.97 25.31 1.35
CA GLN A 43 -8.84 24.58 2.63
C GLN A 43 -7.59 24.98 3.44
N GLY A 44 -6.73 25.83 2.88
CA GLY A 44 -5.46 26.23 3.50
C GLY A 44 -4.42 25.10 3.54
N LEU A 45 -3.24 25.40 4.06
CA LEU A 45 -2.13 24.44 4.21
C LEU A 45 -2.49 23.22 5.06
N LYS A 46 -3.39 23.38 6.05
CA LYS A 46 -3.89 22.26 6.87
C LYS A 46 -4.84 21.32 6.11
N GLY A 47 -5.42 21.77 4.99
CA GLY A 47 -6.26 20.96 4.11
C GLY A 47 -5.51 19.74 3.56
N PHE A 48 -4.23 19.87 3.24
CA PHE A 48 -3.41 18.76 2.74
C PHE A 48 -3.29 17.58 3.72
N TRP A 49 -3.41 17.83 5.03
CA TRP A 49 -3.36 16.80 6.08
C TRP A 49 -4.74 16.34 6.56
N LYS A 50 -5.82 16.95 6.11
CA LYS A 50 -7.19 16.54 6.47
C LYS A 50 -7.43 15.14 5.89
N GLY A 51 -7.59 14.16 6.79
CA GLY A 51 -7.68 12.72 6.48
C GLY A 51 -6.44 11.88 6.82
N ASN A 52 -5.31 12.49 7.19
CA ASN A 52 -4.09 11.77 7.59
C ASN A 52 -4.30 10.92 8.85
N PHE A 53 -4.97 11.48 9.86
CA PHE A 53 -5.31 10.74 11.08
C PHE A 53 -6.09 9.46 10.78
N VAL A 54 -7.02 9.53 9.83
CA VAL A 54 -7.82 8.38 9.38
C VAL A 54 -6.94 7.37 8.62
N ASN A 55 -5.90 7.82 7.91
CA ASN A 55 -4.95 6.93 7.24
C ASN A 55 -4.05 6.17 8.24
N ILE A 56 -3.57 6.85 9.28
CA ILE A 56 -2.76 6.24 10.34
C ILE A 56 -3.63 5.26 11.12
N LEU A 57 -4.84 5.69 11.51
CA LEU A 57 -5.83 4.86 12.20
C LEU A 57 -6.24 3.63 11.39
N ARG A 58 -6.11 3.65 10.07
CA ARG A 58 -6.38 2.52 9.18
C ARG A 58 -5.22 1.53 9.10
N THR A 59 -3.99 2.04 9.14
CA THR A 59 -2.78 1.24 8.91
C THR A 59 -2.45 0.38 10.13
N ALA A 60 -2.64 0.91 11.34
CA ALA A 60 -2.37 0.19 12.56
C ALA A 60 -3.26 -1.06 12.73
N PRO A 61 -4.61 -1.01 12.56
CA PRO A 61 -5.47 -2.19 12.62
C PRO A 61 -5.15 -3.21 11.54
N PHE A 62 -4.89 -2.76 10.29
CA PHE A 62 -4.55 -3.68 9.21
C PHE A 62 -3.30 -4.48 9.54
N LYS A 63 -2.24 -3.82 10.03
CA LYS A 63 -1.00 -4.50 10.42
C LYS A 63 -1.23 -5.41 11.63
N ALA A 64 -1.94 -4.94 12.65
CA ALA A 64 -2.22 -5.73 13.85
C ALA A 64 -2.99 -7.02 13.50
N ILE A 65 -4.07 -6.92 12.71
CA ILE A 65 -4.86 -8.06 12.27
C ILE A 65 -4.02 -8.99 11.40
N ASN A 66 -3.23 -8.44 10.47
CA ASN A 66 -2.38 -9.26 9.60
C ASN A 66 -1.33 -10.05 10.39
N PHE A 67 -0.64 -9.43 11.35
CA PHE A 67 0.34 -10.13 12.20
C PHE A 67 -0.33 -11.18 13.09
N TYR A 68 -1.44 -10.83 13.72
CA TYR A 68 -2.20 -11.77 14.54
C TYR A 68 -2.70 -12.99 13.74
N ALA A 69 -3.26 -12.73 12.55
CA ALA A 69 -3.74 -13.79 11.66
C ALA A 69 -2.58 -14.65 11.16
N TYR A 70 -1.45 -14.04 10.80
CA TYR A 70 -0.25 -14.76 10.38
C TYR A 70 0.27 -15.71 11.47
N ASP A 71 0.42 -15.21 12.70
CA ASP A 71 0.87 -16.04 13.83
C ASP A 71 -0.12 -17.17 14.13
N THR A 72 -1.42 -16.92 13.98
CA THR A 72 -2.47 -17.91 14.20
C THR A 72 -2.43 -19.01 13.13
N TYR A 73 -2.40 -18.64 11.85
CA TYR A 73 -2.33 -19.61 10.76
C TYR A 73 -1.01 -20.38 10.77
N ARG A 74 0.10 -19.70 11.06
CA ARG A 74 1.41 -20.36 11.23
C ARG A 74 1.38 -21.41 12.33
N LYS A 75 0.83 -21.09 13.51
CA LYS A 75 0.69 -22.04 14.63
C LYS A 75 -0.23 -23.22 14.29
N GLN A 76 -1.31 -22.98 13.54
CA GLN A 76 -2.21 -24.04 13.10
C GLN A 76 -1.54 -24.98 12.09
N LEU A 77 -0.81 -24.43 11.12
CA LEU A 77 -0.06 -25.22 10.13
C LEU A 77 1.07 -26.04 10.78
N LEU A 78 1.80 -25.47 11.76
CA LEU A 78 2.78 -26.21 12.56
C LEU A 78 2.16 -27.41 13.28
N LYS A 79 1.00 -27.20 13.92
CA LYS A 79 0.28 -28.28 14.62
C LYS A 79 -0.21 -29.37 13.68
N LEU A 80 -0.61 -29.02 12.46
CA LEU A 80 -1.09 -29.96 11.45
C LEU A 80 0.06 -30.72 10.77
N SER A 81 1.19 -30.07 10.53
CA SER A 81 2.33 -30.67 9.85
C SER A 81 3.24 -31.50 10.77
N GLY A 82 3.14 -31.31 12.10
CA GLY A 82 3.97 -32.03 13.08
C GLY A 82 5.47 -31.68 13.02
N ASN A 83 5.85 -30.65 12.26
CA ASN A 83 7.24 -30.22 12.08
C ASN A 83 7.67 -29.21 13.15
N GLU A 84 8.95 -29.24 13.55
CA GLU A 84 9.54 -28.25 14.46
C GLU A 84 9.59 -26.84 13.83
N GLU A 85 9.73 -26.77 12.50
CA GLU A 85 9.70 -25.52 11.74
C GLU A 85 8.73 -25.54 10.57
N THR A 86 8.05 -24.42 10.34
CA THR A 86 7.22 -24.20 9.15
C THR A 86 8.06 -24.21 7.88
N THR A 87 7.62 -24.94 6.87
CA THR A 87 8.22 -24.91 5.52
C THR A 87 8.03 -23.55 4.85
N ASN A 88 8.85 -23.22 3.84
CA ASN A 88 8.71 -21.98 3.08
C ASN A 88 7.32 -21.85 2.42
N PHE A 89 6.73 -22.97 2.00
CA PHE A 89 5.40 -23.01 1.42
C PHE A 89 4.30 -22.73 2.48
N GLU A 90 4.41 -23.30 3.68
CA GLU A 90 3.48 -23.00 4.78
C GLU A 90 3.54 -21.54 5.23
N ARG A 91 4.75 -20.96 5.30
CA ARG A 91 4.93 -19.53 5.61
C ARG A 91 4.27 -18.66 4.56
N PHE A 92 4.42 -19.03 3.28
CA PHE A 92 3.76 -18.34 2.18
C PHE A 92 2.24 -18.44 2.27
N LEU A 93 1.69 -19.64 2.51
CA LEU A 93 0.25 -19.86 2.64
C LEU A 93 -0.34 -19.12 3.84
N ALA A 94 0.34 -19.15 4.99
CA ALA A 94 -0.03 -18.40 6.18
C ALA A 94 -0.02 -16.88 5.92
N GLY A 95 0.99 -16.39 5.20
CA GLY A 95 1.09 -14.98 4.79
C GLY A 95 -0.04 -14.56 3.87
N ALA A 96 -0.35 -15.37 2.85
CA ALA A 96 -1.45 -15.10 1.93
C ALA A 96 -2.81 -15.12 2.63
N ALA A 97 -3.08 -16.13 3.46
CA ALA A 97 -4.31 -16.23 4.23
C ALA A 97 -4.47 -15.07 5.22
N ALA A 98 -3.39 -14.68 5.91
CA ALA A 98 -3.38 -13.52 6.80
C ALA A 98 -3.70 -12.21 6.06
N GLY A 99 -3.11 -12.01 4.89
CA GLY A 99 -3.36 -10.83 4.05
C GLY A 99 -4.82 -10.76 3.56
N ILE A 100 -5.41 -11.88 3.18
CA ILE A 100 -6.82 -11.98 2.78
C ILE A 100 -7.72 -11.65 3.98
N THR A 101 -7.49 -12.27 5.13
CA THR A 101 -8.27 -12.04 6.35
C THR A 101 -8.19 -10.58 6.82
N ALA A 102 -7.00 -10.00 6.83
CA ALA A 102 -6.83 -8.58 7.16
C ALA A 102 -7.57 -7.67 6.17
N THR A 103 -7.55 -8.01 4.88
CA THR A 103 -8.26 -7.25 3.85
C THR A 103 -9.78 -7.33 4.05
N ILE A 104 -10.34 -8.51 4.31
CA ILE A 104 -11.78 -8.69 4.55
C ILE A 104 -12.24 -7.88 5.77
N LEU A 105 -11.47 -7.90 6.87
CA LEU A 105 -11.84 -7.19 8.10
C LEU A 105 -11.65 -5.67 8.00
N CYS A 106 -10.67 -5.19 7.24
CA CYS A 106 -10.38 -3.76 7.13
C CYS A 106 -11.08 -3.08 5.96
N ILE A 107 -11.63 -3.81 4.98
CA ILE A 107 -12.25 -3.17 3.82
C ILE A 107 -13.45 -2.26 4.14
N PRO A 108 -14.31 -2.53 5.14
CA PRO A 108 -15.37 -1.60 5.52
C PRO A 108 -14.82 -0.22 5.90
N MET A 109 -13.71 -0.20 6.64
CA MET A 109 -13.04 1.02 7.06
C MET A 109 -12.42 1.77 5.86
N ASP A 110 -11.82 1.04 4.92
CA ASP A 110 -11.31 1.62 3.66
C ASP A 110 -12.42 2.27 2.83
N THR A 111 -13.58 1.61 2.74
CA THR A 111 -14.73 2.10 1.97
C THR A 111 -15.36 3.35 2.61
N ILE A 112 -15.56 3.34 3.94
CA ILE A 112 -16.09 4.49 4.69
C ILE A 112 -15.16 5.70 4.53
N ARG A 113 -13.84 5.50 4.65
CA ARG A 113 -12.84 6.56 4.44
C ARG A 113 -12.95 7.13 3.02
N THR A 114 -13.05 6.26 2.02
CA THR A 114 -13.12 6.69 0.61
C THR A 114 -14.39 7.51 0.36
N LYS A 115 -15.54 7.09 0.90
CA LYS A 115 -16.79 7.86 0.82
C LYS A 115 -16.73 9.20 1.56
N MET A 116 -16.03 9.26 2.69
CA MET A 116 -15.88 10.50 3.47
C MET A 116 -15.01 11.55 2.77
N VAL A 117 -13.98 11.11 2.04
CA VAL A 117 -13.09 11.99 1.26
C VAL A 117 -13.70 12.34 -0.11
N ALA A 118 -14.65 11.55 -0.60
CA ALA A 118 -15.34 11.83 -1.84
C ALA A 118 -16.20 13.11 -1.76
N PRO A 119 -16.41 13.83 -2.88
CA PRO A 119 -17.28 15.00 -2.95
C PRO A 119 -18.67 14.72 -2.35
N GLY A 120 -19.12 15.58 -1.44
CA GLY A 120 -20.38 15.40 -0.69
C GLY A 120 -20.25 14.58 0.60
N GLY A 121 -19.16 13.82 0.78
CA GLY A 121 -18.86 13.08 2.01
C GLY A 121 -18.59 13.96 3.23
N GLU A 122 -18.08 15.18 3.01
CA GLU A 122 -17.81 16.15 4.08
C GLU A 122 -19.08 16.58 4.82
N ALA A 123 -20.23 16.60 4.13
CA ALA A 123 -21.53 16.96 4.70
C ALA A 123 -22.05 15.95 5.73
N LEU A 124 -21.54 14.71 5.70
CA LEU A 124 -21.92 13.65 6.63
C LEU A 124 -21.21 13.81 8.00
N GLY A 125 -20.20 14.67 8.14
CA GLY A 125 -19.70 15.11 9.46
C GLY A 125 -19.09 14.02 10.34
N GLY A 126 -18.68 12.87 9.80
CA GLY A 126 -17.86 11.88 10.52
C GLY A 126 -18.10 10.42 10.13
N VAL A 127 -17.17 9.54 10.56
CA VAL A 127 -17.12 8.10 10.23
C VAL A 127 -18.41 7.37 10.59
N ILE A 128 -18.96 7.62 11.78
CA ILE A 128 -20.17 6.95 12.27
C ILE A 128 -21.39 7.33 11.42
N ARG A 129 -21.51 8.60 11.03
CA ARG A 129 -22.64 9.06 10.22
C ARG A 129 -22.52 8.58 8.77
N VAL A 130 -21.31 8.52 8.22
CA VAL A 130 -21.06 7.92 6.90
C VAL A 130 -21.39 6.42 6.93
N PHE A 131 -20.96 5.68 7.95
CA PHE A 131 -21.33 4.28 8.12
C PHE A 131 -22.84 4.09 8.17
N ARG A 132 -23.53 4.84 9.04
CA ARG A 132 -24.98 4.74 9.18
C ARG A 132 -25.68 5.06 7.86
N HIS A 133 -25.28 6.14 7.20
CA HIS A 133 -25.82 6.54 5.91
C HIS A 133 -25.60 5.46 4.84
N MET A 134 -24.42 4.85 4.76
CA MET A 134 -24.14 3.77 3.81
C MET A 134 -24.99 2.52 4.08
N VAL A 135 -25.15 2.13 5.34
CA VAL A 135 -25.94 0.94 5.70
C VAL A 135 -27.43 1.19 5.45
N GLU A 136 -27.94 2.38 5.78
CA GLU A 136 -29.35 2.76 5.57
C GLU A 136 -29.71 2.95 4.09
N THR A 137 -28.79 3.50 3.28
CA THR A 137 -29.06 3.77 1.86
C THR A 137 -28.68 2.62 0.95
N GLU A 138 -27.45 2.11 1.05
CA GLU A 138 -26.87 1.14 0.12
C GLU A 138 -26.90 -0.31 0.64
N GLY A 139 -27.20 -0.50 1.94
CA GLY A 139 -27.19 -1.80 2.62
C GLY A 139 -25.82 -2.20 3.17
N PHE A 140 -25.78 -3.24 4.01
CA PHE A 140 -24.55 -3.67 4.69
C PHE A 140 -23.41 -4.11 3.72
N PHE A 141 -23.75 -4.79 2.64
CA PHE A 141 -22.77 -5.26 1.65
C PHE A 141 -22.10 -4.13 0.85
N SER A 142 -22.62 -2.90 0.92
CA SER A 142 -21.98 -1.74 0.30
C SER A 142 -20.59 -1.45 0.85
N LEU A 143 -20.33 -1.81 2.11
CA LEU A 143 -19.04 -1.63 2.79
C LEU A 143 -17.92 -2.47 2.16
N TYR A 144 -18.28 -3.56 1.47
CA TYR A 144 -17.34 -4.48 0.82
C TYR A 144 -17.14 -4.18 -0.67
N LYS A 145 -17.68 -3.06 -1.17
CA LYS A 145 -17.43 -2.60 -2.55
C LYS A 145 -15.92 -2.43 -2.77
N GLY A 146 -15.41 -3.08 -3.82
CA GLY A 146 -13.98 -3.08 -4.15
C GLY A 146 -13.17 -4.24 -3.56
N LEU A 147 -13.79 -5.19 -2.85
CA LEU A 147 -13.09 -6.38 -2.33
C LEU A 147 -12.44 -7.21 -3.43
N VAL A 148 -13.21 -7.56 -4.47
CA VAL A 148 -12.73 -8.38 -5.60
C VAL A 148 -11.50 -7.76 -6.29
N PRO A 149 -11.53 -6.51 -6.79
CA PRO A 149 -10.34 -5.92 -7.40
C PRO A 149 -9.18 -5.74 -6.41
N SER A 150 -9.46 -5.54 -5.11
CA SER A 150 -8.41 -5.53 -4.09
C SER A 150 -7.71 -6.87 -3.96
N LEU A 151 -8.45 -7.98 -3.92
CA LEU A 151 -7.85 -9.32 -3.77
C LEU A 151 -7.12 -9.75 -5.05
N VAL A 152 -7.71 -9.49 -6.22
CA VAL A 152 -7.12 -9.85 -7.52
C VAL A 152 -5.82 -9.09 -7.77
N SER A 153 -5.70 -7.84 -7.30
CA SER A 153 -4.46 -7.04 -7.48
C SER A 153 -3.30 -7.46 -6.58
N MET A 154 -3.54 -8.17 -5.47
CA MET A 154 -2.48 -8.56 -4.53
C MET A 154 -1.44 -9.49 -5.16
N ALA A 155 -1.88 -10.50 -5.93
CA ALA A 155 -0.97 -11.47 -6.52
C ALA A 155 -0.08 -10.86 -7.63
N PRO A 156 -0.61 -10.11 -8.62
CA PRO A 156 0.21 -9.41 -9.60
C PRO A 156 1.13 -8.36 -8.96
N SER A 157 0.66 -7.63 -7.95
CA SER A 157 1.47 -6.64 -7.23
C SER A 157 2.71 -7.30 -6.63
N GLY A 158 2.52 -8.39 -5.89
CA GLY A 158 3.61 -9.15 -5.28
C GLY A 158 4.57 -9.74 -6.33
N ALA A 159 4.03 -10.35 -7.39
CA ALA A 159 4.83 -10.96 -8.44
C ALA A 159 5.75 -9.95 -9.14
N VAL A 160 5.22 -8.78 -9.52
CA VAL A 160 6.01 -7.72 -10.15
C VAL A 160 7.00 -7.12 -9.18
N PHE A 161 6.59 -6.87 -7.93
CA PHE A 161 7.48 -6.30 -6.92
C PHE A 161 8.71 -7.19 -6.70
N TYR A 162 8.50 -8.45 -6.34
CA TYR A 162 9.62 -9.36 -6.08
C TYR A 162 10.40 -9.70 -7.35
N GLY A 163 9.74 -9.85 -8.50
CA GLY A 163 10.43 -10.10 -9.78
C GLY A 163 11.36 -8.97 -10.18
N VAL A 164 10.90 -7.71 -10.12
CA VAL A 164 11.73 -6.54 -10.43
C VAL A 164 12.85 -6.38 -9.39
N TYR A 165 12.54 -6.58 -8.11
CA TYR A 165 13.52 -6.53 -7.04
C TYR A 165 14.65 -7.55 -7.25
N ASP A 166 14.30 -8.81 -7.58
CA ASP A 166 15.27 -9.88 -7.82
C ASP A 166 16.12 -9.64 -9.07
N VAL A 167 15.54 -9.07 -10.14
CA VAL A 167 16.30 -8.68 -11.34
C VAL A 167 17.31 -7.60 -11.00
N LEU A 168 16.90 -6.54 -10.29
CA LEU A 168 17.80 -5.44 -9.89
C LEU A 168 18.90 -5.92 -8.95
N LYS A 169 18.52 -6.76 -7.97
CA LYS A 169 19.45 -7.41 -7.05
C LYS A 169 20.47 -8.27 -7.79
N THR A 170 20.02 -9.12 -8.71
CA THR A 170 20.90 -10.02 -9.49
C THR A 170 21.83 -9.24 -10.41
N ALA A 171 21.33 -8.18 -11.06
CA ALA A 171 22.14 -7.30 -11.89
C ALA A 171 23.26 -6.63 -11.08
N TYR A 172 22.95 -6.16 -9.87
CA TYR A 172 23.94 -5.58 -8.96
C TYR A 172 24.98 -6.61 -8.49
N LEU A 173 24.55 -7.81 -8.08
CA LEU A 173 25.46 -8.86 -7.62
C LEU A 173 26.43 -9.33 -8.71
N ARG A 174 26.08 -9.19 -10.00
CA ARG A 174 26.96 -9.47 -11.14
C ARG A 174 27.99 -8.36 -11.41
N SER A 175 27.77 -7.13 -10.93
CA SER A 175 28.72 -6.02 -11.04
C SER A 175 30.04 -6.33 -10.32
N PRO A 176 31.20 -5.82 -10.78
CA PRO A 176 32.48 -5.95 -10.06
C PRO A 176 32.41 -5.48 -8.60
N GLU A 177 31.63 -4.44 -8.29
CA GLU A 177 31.39 -3.97 -6.92
C GLU A 177 30.61 -4.99 -6.07
N GLY A 178 29.59 -5.62 -6.67
CA GLY A 178 28.77 -6.66 -6.04
C GLY A 178 29.58 -7.93 -5.76
N ARG A 179 30.43 -8.33 -6.71
CA ARG A 179 31.34 -9.48 -6.56
C ARG A 179 32.38 -9.27 -5.44
N ASN A 180 32.95 -8.07 -5.35
CA ASN A 180 33.89 -7.74 -4.26
C ASN A 180 33.19 -7.75 -2.89
N ARG A 181 31.97 -7.21 -2.78
CA ARG A 181 31.17 -7.27 -1.54
C ARG A 181 30.76 -8.70 -1.18
N LEU A 182 30.35 -9.51 -2.15
CA LEU A 182 29.99 -10.91 -1.91
C LEU A 182 31.21 -11.73 -1.43
N ALA A 183 32.40 -11.44 -1.95
CA ALA A 183 33.65 -12.04 -1.50
C ALA A 183 34.03 -11.62 -0.07
N LEU A 184 33.78 -10.36 0.31
CA LEU A 184 33.95 -9.86 1.68
C LEU A 184 32.94 -10.50 2.65
N MET A 185 31.66 -10.57 2.25
CA MET A 185 30.60 -11.21 3.04
C MET A 185 30.88 -12.71 3.23
N LYS A 186 31.26 -13.45 2.19
CA LYS A 186 31.66 -14.87 2.31
C LYS A 186 32.87 -15.11 3.20
N ARG A 187 33.75 -14.12 3.36
CA ARG A 187 34.88 -14.18 4.32
C ARG A 187 34.44 -13.94 5.76
N GLN A 188 33.45 -13.08 5.99
CA GLN A 188 32.86 -12.82 7.31
C GLN A 188 31.86 -13.89 7.76
N GLN A 189 31.19 -14.58 6.82
CA GLN A 189 30.16 -15.59 7.08
C GLN A 189 30.67 -16.90 7.73
N ARG A 190 31.93 -16.95 8.18
CA ARG A 190 32.50 -18.11 8.88
C ARG A 190 32.36 -18.04 10.40
N GLU A 191 31.92 -16.92 11.00
CA GLU A 191 31.88 -16.79 12.47
C GLU A 191 30.55 -16.42 13.13
N GLU A 192 29.52 -15.84 12.50
CA GLU A 192 28.25 -15.62 13.23
C GLU A 192 26.99 -15.78 12.37
N VAL A 193 26.10 -16.66 12.84
CA VAL A 193 24.71 -16.76 12.41
C VAL A 193 23.93 -15.74 13.24
N ASN A 194 23.76 -14.52 12.74
CA ASN A 194 22.83 -13.57 13.32
C ASN A 194 21.88 -13.04 12.25
N ALA A 195 20.58 -13.22 12.51
CA ALA A 195 19.45 -12.97 11.62
C ALA A 195 19.19 -11.48 11.28
N ILE A 196 20.21 -10.63 11.34
CA ILE A 196 20.15 -9.19 11.07
C ILE A 196 20.87 -8.83 9.74
N ASP A 197 21.55 -9.79 9.10
CA ASP A 197 22.31 -9.60 7.85
C ASP A 197 21.49 -9.61 6.54
N GLN A 198 20.17 -9.42 6.59
CA GLN A 198 19.31 -9.45 5.39
C GLN A 198 19.47 -8.23 4.44
N LEU A 199 20.49 -7.39 4.61
CA LEU A 199 20.80 -6.27 3.72
C LEU A 199 22.04 -6.55 2.86
N GLU A 200 21.97 -7.58 2.02
CA GLU A 200 23.01 -7.97 1.06
C GLU A 200 23.47 -6.80 0.15
N LEU A 201 22.63 -5.77 -0.06
CA LEU A 201 22.90 -4.62 -0.94
C LEU A 201 23.18 -3.30 -0.20
N GLY A 202 23.01 -3.23 1.11
CA GLY A 202 23.09 -2.01 1.93
C GLY A 202 21.76 -1.21 1.95
N PRO A 203 21.46 -0.48 3.06
CA PRO A 203 20.16 0.15 3.30
C PRO A 203 19.66 1.05 2.17
N ALA A 204 20.52 1.93 1.66
CA ALA A 204 20.15 2.87 0.59
C ALA A 204 19.78 2.17 -0.71
N ARG A 205 20.47 1.08 -1.06
CA ARG A 205 20.25 0.35 -2.33
C ARG A 205 19.04 -0.57 -2.25
N THR A 206 18.85 -1.26 -1.12
CA THR A 206 17.62 -2.01 -0.85
C THR A 206 16.40 -1.10 -0.95
N LEU A 207 16.49 0.12 -0.42
CA LEU A 207 15.44 1.10 -0.49
C LEU A 207 15.19 1.60 -1.92
N LEU A 208 16.26 1.92 -2.68
CA LEU A 208 16.14 2.33 -4.08
C LEU A 208 15.52 1.23 -4.96
N TYR A 209 15.97 -0.01 -4.82
CA TYR A 209 15.43 -1.15 -5.56
C TYR A 209 13.99 -1.46 -5.13
N GLY A 210 13.69 -1.34 -3.84
CA GLY A 210 12.32 -1.42 -3.33
C GLY A 210 11.41 -0.33 -3.89
N ALA A 211 11.90 0.90 -4.05
CA ALA A 211 11.15 2.01 -4.64
C ALA A 211 10.87 1.78 -6.13
N ILE A 212 11.86 1.32 -6.90
CA ILE A 212 11.70 0.99 -8.32
C ILE A 212 10.74 -0.20 -8.50
N ALA A 213 10.93 -1.27 -7.73
CA ALA A 213 10.05 -2.42 -7.73
C ALA A 213 8.61 -2.05 -7.34
N GLY A 214 8.45 -1.18 -6.33
CA GLY A 214 7.17 -0.63 -5.89
C GLY A 214 6.48 0.17 -6.98
N ALA A 215 7.21 1.05 -7.66
CA ALA A 215 6.71 1.84 -8.79
C ALA A 215 6.23 0.95 -9.96
N CYS A 216 6.99 -0.08 -10.32
CA CYS A 216 6.61 -1.02 -11.37
C CYS A 216 5.39 -1.87 -10.98
N ALA A 217 5.33 -2.33 -9.72
CA ALA A 217 4.20 -3.09 -9.19
C ALA A 217 2.93 -2.23 -9.15
N GLU A 218 3.04 -0.97 -8.72
CA GLU A 218 1.93 -0.03 -8.72
C GLU A 218 1.45 0.27 -10.14
N ALA A 219 2.35 0.53 -11.09
CA ALA A 219 1.99 0.74 -12.49
C ALA A 219 1.26 -0.47 -13.09
N THR A 220 1.68 -1.70 -12.77
CA THR A 220 1.02 -2.91 -13.30
C THR A 220 -0.37 -3.11 -12.69
N THR A 221 -0.55 -2.76 -11.42
CA THR A 221 -1.81 -2.98 -10.69
C THR A 221 -2.74 -1.78 -10.70
N TYR A 222 -2.31 -0.66 -11.29
CA TYR A 222 -3.03 0.59 -11.33
C TYR A 222 -4.47 0.47 -11.88
N PRO A 223 -4.73 -0.29 -12.98
CA PRO A 223 -6.10 -0.47 -13.48
C PRO A 223 -7.06 -1.07 -12.44
N PHE A 224 -6.58 -2.02 -11.63
CA PHE A 224 -7.38 -2.62 -10.56
C PHE A 224 -7.63 -1.64 -9.42
N GLU A 225 -6.64 -0.79 -9.11
CA GLU A 225 -6.81 0.28 -8.12
C GLU A 225 -7.87 1.28 -8.59
N VAL A 226 -7.82 1.72 -9.84
CA VAL A 226 -8.82 2.66 -10.41
C VAL A 226 -10.22 2.07 -10.35
N VAL A 227 -10.41 0.81 -10.75
CA VAL A 227 -11.71 0.11 -10.66
C VAL A 227 -12.18 0.02 -9.21
N ARG A 228 -11.29 -0.35 -8.28
CA ARG A 228 -11.61 -0.42 -6.85
C ARG A 228 -12.11 0.93 -6.32
N ARG A 229 -11.41 2.03 -6.65
CA ARG A 229 -11.79 3.38 -6.20
C ARG A 229 -13.13 3.81 -6.77
N HIS A 230 -13.37 3.56 -8.06
CA HIS A 230 -14.66 3.87 -8.71
C HIS A 230 -15.82 3.10 -8.05
N LEU A 231 -15.65 1.81 -7.76
CA LEU A 231 -16.64 1.02 -7.04
C LEU A 231 -16.93 1.55 -5.63
N GLN A 232 -15.88 1.96 -4.91
CA GLN A 232 -16.04 2.52 -3.56
C GLN A 232 -16.75 3.88 -3.55
N MET A 233 -16.71 4.61 -4.67
CA MET A 233 -17.37 5.92 -4.79
C MET A 233 -18.82 5.83 -5.26
N GLN A 234 -19.22 4.79 -6.00
CA GLN A 234 -20.57 4.66 -6.57
C GLN A 234 -21.68 4.86 -5.52
N VAL A 235 -22.52 5.87 -5.76
CA VAL A 235 -23.77 6.14 -5.03
C VAL A 235 -24.92 5.39 -5.73
N GLN A 236 -25.92 4.98 -4.96
CA GLN A 236 -27.13 4.17 -5.24
C GLN A 236 -27.61 3.98 -6.71
N ALA A 237 -27.47 4.98 -7.58
CA ALA A 237 -28.04 4.98 -8.94
C ALA A 237 -27.33 4.05 -9.94
N ASN A 238 -26.10 3.58 -9.66
CA ASN A 238 -25.34 2.77 -10.62
C ASN A 238 -24.63 1.60 -9.94
N LYS A 239 -25.36 0.53 -9.62
CA LYS A 239 -24.81 -0.74 -9.09
C LYS A 239 -24.12 -1.53 -10.21
N LEU A 240 -22.96 -1.08 -10.66
CA LEU A 240 -22.18 -1.82 -11.65
C LEU A 240 -21.24 -2.80 -10.95
N ASN A 241 -21.19 -4.04 -11.45
CA ASN A 241 -20.20 -5.02 -11.01
C ASN A 241 -18.78 -4.53 -11.35
N ALA A 242 -17.75 -5.12 -10.73
CA ALA A 242 -16.35 -4.73 -10.97
C ALA A 242 -15.97 -4.76 -12.45
N PHE A 243 -16.41 -5.80 -13.17
CA PHE A 243 -16.18 -5.93 -14.61
C PHE A 243 -16.98 -4.89 -15.43
N ALA A 244 -18.23 -4.63 -15.06
CA ALA A 244 -19.05 -3.63 -15.73
C ALA A 244 -18.51 -2.21 -15.49
N THR A 245 -17.93 -1.95 -14.31
CA THR A 245 -17.26 -0.67 -14.00
C THR A 245 -15.98 -0.52 -14.80
N PHE A 246 -15.18 -1.59 -14.94
CA PHE A 246 -14.02 -1.61 -15.81
C PHE A 246 -14.38 -1.27 -17.26
N MET A 247 -15.38 -1.96 -17.83
CA MET A 247 -15.84 -1.70 -19.20
C MET A 247 -16.34 -0.26 -19.37
N ASN A 248 -17.16 0.24 -18.44
CA ASN A 248 -17.65 1.61 -18.48
C ASN A 248 -16.53 2.67 -18.44
N ILE A 249 -15.44 2.42 -17.70
CA ILE A 249 -14.27 3.32 -17.68
C ILE A 249 -13.57 3.31 -19.05
N VAL A 250 -13.37 2.12 -19.62
CA VAL A 250 -12.73 1.95 -20.94
C VAL A 250 -13.60 2.55 -22.04
N ASP A 251 -14.91 2.36 -22.00
CA ASP A 251 -15.86 2.86 -23.01
C ASP A 251 -15.96 4.39 -22.98
N LYS A 252 -15.85 5.02 -21.81
CA LYS A 252 -15.96 6.49 -21.66
C LYS A 252 -14.65 7.25 -21.84
N GLY A 253 -13.53 6.68 -21.39
CA GLY A 253 -12.25 7.40 -21.33
C GLY A 253 -11.07 6.67 -21.98
N GLY A 254 -11.31 5.50 -22.57
CA GLY A 254 -10.30 4.66 -23.19
C GLY A 254 -9.31 4.04 -22.19
N ALA A 255 -8.28 3.38 -22.74
CA ALA A 255 -7.17 2.82 -21.96
C ALA A 255 -6.44 3.84 -21.06
N PRO A 256 -6.26 5.13 -21.45
CA PRO A 256 -5.61 6.13 -20.59
C PRO A 256 -6.36 6.43 -19.29
N ALA A 257 -7.69 6.28 -19.27
CA ALA A 257 -8.49 6.53 -18.07
C ALA A 257 -8.20 5.52 -16.94
N LEU A 258 -7.76 4.31 -17.28
CA LEU A 258 -7.33 3.30 -16.31
C LEU A 258 -6.01 3.66 -15.62
N TYR A 259 -5.26 4.62 -16.15
CA TYR A 259 -3.99 5.12 -15.61
C TYR A 259 -4.08 6.58 -15.12
N ALA A 260 -5.29 7.14 -15.09
CA ALA A 260 -5.53 8.49 -14.60
C ALA A 260 -5.14 8.58 -13.11
N GLY A 261 -4.10 9.36 -12.81
CA GLY A 261 -3.56 9.53 -11.45
C GLY A 261 -2.28 8.75 -11.16
N MET A 262 -1.72 8.04 -12.14
CA MET A 262 -0.47 7.28 -11.95
C MET A 262 0.72 8.22 -11.65
N ILE A 263 0.81 9.38 -12.29
CA ILE A 263 1.89 10.37 -12.06
C ILE A 263 1.96 10.81 -10.59
N PRO A 264 0.87 11.30 -9.96
CA PRO A 264 0.93 11.65 -8.54
C PRO A 264 1.23 10.46 -7.63
N SER A 265 0.83 9.25 -8.04
CA SER A 265 1.16 8.01 -7.32
C SER A 265 2.65 7.71 -7.33
N LEU A 266 3.28 7.75 -8.50
CA LEU A 266 4.71 7.49 -8.65
C LEU A 266 5.56 8.57 -7.96
N LEU A 267 5.10 9.84 -8.01
CA LEU A 267 5.74 10.94 -7.29
C LEU A 267 5.68 10.77 -5.76
N GLN A 268 4.73 9.99 -5.24
CA GLN A 268 4.60 9.71 -3.81
C GLN A 268 5.65 8.69 -3.32
N VAL A 269 6.08 7.77 -4.18
CA VAL A 269 7.01 6.69 -3.83
C VAL A 269 8.37 7.24 -3.42
N LEU A 270 8.86 8.29 -4.11
CA LEU A 270 10.19 8.86 -3.87
C LEU A 270 10.32 9.54 -2.49
N PRO A 271 9.40 10.45 -2.07
CA PRO A 271 9.40 11.00 -0.73
C PRO A 271 9.26 9.94 0.35
N SER A 272 8.35 8.97 0.18
CA SER A 272 8.12 7.91 1.18
C SER A 272 9.38 7.06 1.40
N ALA A 273 10.05 6.67 0.30
CA ALA A 273 11.31 5.97 0.37
C ALA A 273 12.40 6.83 1.04
N SER A 274 12.54 8.09 0.63
CA SER A 274 13.55 9.00 1.19
C SER A 274 13.38 9.21 2.70
N ILE A 275 12.14 9.35 3.17
CA ILE A 275 11.82 9.53 4.58
C ILE A 275 12.06 8.25 5.37
N SER A 276 11.63 7.10 4.82
CA SER A 276 11.92 5.79 5.44
C SER A 276 13.42 5.58 5.64
N TYR A 277 14.24 5.99 4.66
CA TYR A 277 15.70 5.95 4.77
C TYR A 277 16.22 6.89 5.85
N PHE A 278 15.77 8.16 5.84
CA PHE A 278 16.19 9.15 6.83
C PHE A 278 15.86 8.70 8.25
N VAL A 279 14.66 8.18 8.48
CA VAL A 279 14.26 7.70 9.80
C VAL A 279 15.06 6.46 10.19
N TYR A 280 15.34 5.55 9.27
CA TYR A 280 16.21 4.40 9.53
C TYR A 280 17.61 4.84 9.99
N GLU A 281 18.27 5.74 9.25
CA GLU A 281 19.59 6.25 9.60
C GLU A 281 19.58 7.01 10.93
N PHE A 282 18.57 7.84 11.16
CA PHE A 282 18.40 8.56 12.42
C PHE A 282 18.23 7.60 13.60
N MET A 283 17.40 6.56 13.46
CA MET A 283 17.19 5.56 14.50
C MET A 283 18.46 4.72 14.75
N LYS A 284 19.23 4.43 13.71
CA LYS A 284 20.52 3.74 13.84
C LYS A 284 21.50 4.57 14.69
N ILE A 285 21.58 5.89 14.44
CA ILE A 285 22.39 6.83 15.22
C ILE A 285 21.91 6.89 16.68
N VAL A 286 20.60 7.01 16.92
CA VAL A 286 20.02 7.12 18.27
C VAL A 286 20.23 5.85 19.09
N LEU A 287 20.13 4.67 18.46
CA LEU A 287 20.25 3.38 19.13
C LEU A 287 21.70 2.92 19.31
N LYS A 288 22.70 3.66 18.82
CA LYS A 288 24.14 3.30 18.85
C LYS A 288 24.42 1.88 18.32
N VAL A 289 23.61 1.42 17.37
CA VAL A 289 23.84 0.15 16.69
C VAL A 289 24.71 0.50 15.49
N GLU A 290 26.03 0.38 15.62
CA GLU A 290 26.97 0.55 14.48
C GLU A 290 26.80 -0.57 13.45
#